data_AF-A0A966Q6H8-F1
#
_entry.id   AF-A0A966Q6H8-F1
#
_cell.length_a   1.000
_cell.length_b   1.000
_cell.length_c   1.000
_cell.angle_alpha   90.00
_cell.angle_beta   90.00
_cell.angle_gamma   90.00
#
_symmetry.space_group_name_H-M   'P 1'
#
loop_
_entity.id
_entity.type
_entity.pdbx_description
1 polymer ?
#
loop_
_entity_poly.entity_id
_entity_poly.type
_entity_poly.pdbx_seq_one_letter_code
_entity_poly.pdbx_strand_id
1 'polypeptide(L)'
;MITLQVRNNINNRGSAYIPDVSVFTGAIIPNPNWIASDSLCLTTGEPWFPFRIIKKSEIVSSSIPIEYTPLKSNSNVFMARGTKGNQYTITRQGTQWSCTCVGFGFRKDCKHINAAKKLLDKSP
;
A
#
# COMPACT_ATOMS: atom_id res chain seq x y z
N MET A 1 -7.81 19.29 16.63
CA MET A 1 -7.98 17.82 16.48
C MET A 1 -8.46 17.53 15.07
N ILE A 2 -8.05 16.39 14.49
CA ILE A 2 -8.40 15.96 13.14
C ILE A 2 -9.13 14.61 13.21
N THR A 3 -10.11 14.43 12.32
CA THR A 3 -10.79 13.15 12.09
C THR A 3 -10.29 12.57 10.78
N LEU A 4 -9.82 11.32 10.81
CA LEU A 4 -9.34 10.58 9.66
C LEU A 4 -10.26 9.38 9.40
N GLN A 5 -10.62 9.19 8.13
CA GLN A 5 -11.18 7.95 7.63
C GLN A 5 -10.05 7.11 7.03
N VAL A 6 -9.84 5.92 7.55
CA VAL A 6 -8.72 5.05 7.20
C VAL A 6 -9.23 3.70 6.69
N ARG A 7 -8.75 3.26 5.54
CA ARG A 7 -9.10 1.98 4.94
C ARG A 7 -8.57 0.81 5.77
N ASN A 8 -9.42 -0.18 6.02
CA ASN A 8 -9.07 -1.42 6.67
C ASN A 8 -8.68 -2.48 5.61
N ASN A 9 -7.39 -2.66 5.39
CA ASN A 9 -6.90 -3.69 4.44
C ASN A 9 -7.11 -5.13 4.91
N ILE A 10 -7.56 -5.35 6.15
CA ILE A 10 -7.92 -6.69 6.66
C ILE A 10 -9.15 -7.24 5.92
N ASN A 11 -10.05 -6.37 5.44
CA ASN A 11 -11.29 -6.77 4.77
C ASN A 11 -11.09 -7.36 3.37
N ASN A 12 -9.93 -7.13 2.74
CA ASN A 12 -9.55 -7.83 1.51
C ASN A 12 -9.40 -9.35 1.71
N ARG A 13 -9.62 -9.87 2.93
CA ARG A 13 -9.71 -11.30 3.25
C ARG A 13 -11.14 -11.80 3.50
N GLY A 14 -12.18 -10.98 3.24
CA GLY A 14 -13.58 -11.40 3.30
C GLY A 14 -14.20 -11.46 4.69
N SER A 15 -13.71 -10.68 5.67
CA SER A 15 -14.33 -10.61 6.99
C SER A 15 -15.55 -9.66 6.97
N ALA A 16 -16.76 -10.21 7.09
CA ALA A 16 -18.00 -9.43 7.11
C ALA A 16 -18.19 -8.57 8.38
N TYR A 17 -17.40 -8.81 9.43
CA TYR A 17 -17.57 -8.17 10.74
C TYR A 17 -16.76 -6.88 10.93
N ILE A 18 -15.81 -6.60 10.03
CA ILE A 18 -14.95 -5.44 10.13
C ILE A 18 -15.42 -4.46 9.04
N PRO A 19 -15.63 -3.16 9.32
CA PRO A 19 -16.01 -2.20 8.28
C PRO A 19 -14.82 -1.92 7.35
N ASP A 20 -15.07 -1.57 6.07
CA ASP A 20 -13.99 -1.28 5.11
C ASP A 20 -13.19 -0.02 5.48
N VAL A 21 -13.78 0.85 6.29
CA VAL A 21 -13.19 2.11 6.73
C VAL A 21 -13.39 2.26 8.24
N SER A 22 -12.29 2.53 8.95
CA SER A 22 -12.29 2.95 10.35
C SER A 22 -12.22 4.47 10.44
N VAL A 23 -12.97 5.05 11.36
CA VAL A 23 -12.91 6.49 11.65
C VAL A 23 -12.11 6.69 12.92
N PHE A 24 -11.13 7.58 12.89
CA PHE A 24 -10.33 7.88 14.06
C PHE A 24 -10.12 9.38 14.27
N THR A 25 -10.21 9.84 15.52
CA THR A 25 -10.05 11.25 15.90
C THR A 25 -8.83 11.44 16.80
N GLY A 26 -8.09 12.54 16.66
CA GLY A 26 -6.92 12.83 17.51
C GLY A 26 -6.13 14.06 17.09
N ALA A 27 -4.94 14.22 17.67
CA ALA A 27 -3.93 15.21 17.27
C ALA A 27 -2.76 14.53 16.55
N ILE A 28 -2.32 15.10 15.43
CA ILE A 28 -1.12 14.60 14.74
C ILE A 28 0.09 15.00 15.57
N ILE A 29 0.93 14.03 15.92
CA ILE A 29 2.18 14.27 16.64
C ILE A 29 3.38 14.02 15.72
N PRO A 30 4.54 14.65 15.99
CA PRO A 30 5.76 14.35 15.28
C PRO A 30 6.06 12.85 15.32
N ASN A 31 6.49 12.30 14.19
CA ASN A 31 6.90 10.90 14.13
C ASN A 31 8.21 10.72 14.93
N PRO A 32 8.26 9.78 15.88
CA PRO A 32 9.52 9.25 16.39
C PRO A 32 10.46 8.78 15.28
N ASN A 33 11.76 8.81 15.55
CA ASN A 33 12.81 8.45 14.58
C ASN A 33 12.74 7.01 14.04
N TRP A 34 12.04 6.11 14.73
CA TRP A 34 11.81 4.73 14.34
C TRP A 34 10.56 4.53 13.47
N ILE A 35 9.84 5.60 13.14
CA ILE A 35 8.64 5.56 12.29
C ILE A 35 8.95 6.13 10.91
N ALA A 36 8.58 5.36 9.89
CA ALA A 36 8.76 5.77 8.50
C ALA A 36 7.96 7.04 8.16
N SER A 37 8.51 7.85 7.25
CA SER A 37 7.90 9.10 6.78
C SER A 37 6.64 8.91 5.94
N ASP A 38 6.35 7.67 5.52
CA ASP A 38 5.11 7.27 4.83
C ASP A 38 3.93 7.08 5.78
N SER A 39 4.17 7.22 7.08
CA SER A 39 3.20 7.07 8.15
C SER A 39 3.06 8.38 8.92
N LEU A 40 1.95 8.54 9.62
CA LEU A 40 1.74 9.61 10.59
C LEU A 40 1.32 9.03 11.93
N CYS A 41 1.61 9.75 13.01
CA CYS A 41 1.19 9.39 14.36
C CYS A 41 0.00 10.24 14.78
N LEU A 42 -1.06 9.58 15.26
CA LEU A 42 -2.29 10.25 15.68
C LEU A 42 -2.64 9.84 17.12
N THR A 43 -2.88 10.80 18.00
CA THR A 43 -3.21 10.49 19.40
C THR A 43 -4.57 9.79 19.53
N THR A 44 -4.72 8.98 20.58
CA THR A 44 -5.94 8.20 20.85
C THR A 44 -6.70 8.70 22.07
N GLY A 45 -6.00 9.36 23.00
CA GLY A 45 -6.53 9.74 24.31
C GLY A 45 -6.32 8.67 25.40
N GLU A 46 -5.83 7.47 25.04
CA GLU A 46 -5.68 6.35 25.96
C GLU A 46 -4.25 6.25 26.53
N PRO A 47 -4.04 6.21 27.85
CA PRO A 47 -2.71 6.14 28.45
C PRO A 47 -1.87 4.93 28.01
N TRP A 48 -2.50 3.76 27.85
CA TRP A 48 -1.83 2.51 27.45
C TRP A 48 -1.64 2.39 25.94
N PHE A 49 -2.25 3.28 25.15
CA PHE A 49 -2.15 3.26 23.69
C PHE A 49 -2.07 4.70 23.17
N PRO A 50 -1.03 5.48 23.52
CA PRO A 50 -1.04 6.94 23.43
C PRO A 50 -1.21 7.49 22.01
N PHE A 51 -0.69 6.77 21.01
CA PHE A 51 -0.83 7.12 19.60
C PHE A 51 -0.89 5.88 18.71
N ARG A 52 -1.53 6.04 17.55
CA ARG A 52 -1.62 5.06 16.48
C ARG A 52 -0.75 5.49 15.30
N ILE A 53 -0.12 4.52 14.66
CA ILE A 53 0.68 4.70 13.45
C ILE A 53 -0.22 4.42 12.25
N ILE A 54 -0.47 5.43 11.43
CA ILE A 54 -1.37 5.34 10.27
C ILE A 54 -0.53 5.54 9.01
N LYS A 55 -0.56 4.57 8.11
CA LYS A 55 0.03 4.72 6.77
C LYS A 55 -0.76 5.75 6.00
N LYS A 56 -0.07 6.71 5.40
CA LYS A 56 -0.71 7.80 4.65
C LYS A 56 -1.41 7.30 3.39
N SER A 57 -0.97 6.17 2.82
CA SER A 57 -1.64 5.48 1.70
C SER A 57 -3.04 4.94 2.04
N GLU A 58 -3.34 4.75 3.32
CA GLU A 58 -4.62 4.18 3.78
C GLU A 58 -5.63 5.25 4.17
N ILE A 59 -5.22 6.51 4.21
CA ILE A 59 -6.12 7.61 4.55
C ILE A 59 -7.03 7.88 3.35
N VAL A 60 -8.32 7.63 3.52
CA VAL A 60 -9.35 7.86 2.50
C VAL A 60 -9.77 9.33 2.49
N SER A 61 -9.97 9.91 3.67
CA SER A 61 -10.37 11.30 3.83
C SER A 61 -9.98 11.86 5.19
N SER A 62 -9.97 13.18 5.28
CA SER A 62 -9.60 13.93 6.47
C SER A 62 -10.50 15.14 6.66
N SER A 63 -10.83 15.47 7.91
CA SER A 63 -11.64 16.66 8.23
C SER A 63 -10.92 17.98 7.98
N ILE A 64 -9.58 17.97 7.91
CA ILE A 64 -8.71 19.12 7.66
C ILE A 64 -7.78 18.74 6.49
N PRO A 65 -7.41 19.67 5.60
CA PRO A 65 -6.39 19.41 4.59
C PRO A 65 -5.08 18.99 5.27
N ILE A 66 -4.64 17.76 5.02
CA ILE A 66 -3.32 17.31 5.45
C ILE A 66 -2.38 17.54 4.28
N GLU A 67 -1.35 18.35 4.46
CA GLU A 67 -0.26 18.43 3.48
C GLU A 67 0.51 17.11 3.51
N TYR A 68 0.14 16.19 2.63
CA TYR A 68 0.89 14.98 2.38
C TYR A 68 1.44 15.01 0.96
N THR A 69 2.77 15.03 0.85
CA THR A 69 3.45 14.63 -0.37
C THR A 69 3.45 13.11 -0.43
N PRO A 70 2.68 12.46 -1.33
CA PRO A 70 2.75 11.02 -1.50
C PRO A 70 4.20 10.62 -1.74
N LEU A 71 4.77 9.86 -0.81
CA LEU A 71 6.02 9.17 -1.08
C LEU A 71 5.69 8.22 -2.22
N LYS A 72 6.26 8.52 -3.38
CA LYS A 72 6.14 7.75 -4.61
C LYS A 72 6.41 6.29 -4.23
N SER A 73 5.35 5.50 -4.08
CA SER A 73 5.52 4.10 -3.73
C SER A 73 6.33 3.52 -4.87
N ASN A 74 7.52 2.97 -4.60
CA ASN A 74 8.33 2.27 -5.60
C ASN A 74 7.69 0.91 -5.95
N SER A 75 6.35 0.85 -5.92
CA SER A 75 5.57 -0.29 -6.31
C SER A 75 5.00 -0.03 -7.70
N ASN A 76 5.41 -0.86 -8.67
CA ASN A 76 4.87 -0.81 -10.02
C ASN A 76 4.05 -2.07 -10.24
N VAL A 77 2.81 -1.91 -10.70
CA VAL A 77 1.92 -3.01 -11.04
C VAL A 77 1.72 -3.01 -12.55
N PHE A 78 1.98 -4.15 -13.18
CA PHE A 78 1.78 -4.34 -14.62
C PHE A 78 0.78 -5.46 -14.85
N MET A 79 -0.02 -5.32 -15.91
CA MET A 79 -0.87 -6.38 -16.40
C MET A 79 -0.25 -7.00 -17.64
N ALA A 80 -0.03 -8.32 -17.62
CA ALA A 80 0.40 -9.08 -18.78
C ALA A 80 -0.74 -9.95 -19.30
N ARG A 81 -0.99 -9.89 -20.61
CA ARG A 81 -1.91 -10.81 -21.29
C ARG A 81 -1.16 -12.06 -21.71
N GLY A 82 -1.67 -13.21 -21.27
CA GLY A 82 -1.23 -14.53 -21.68
C GLY A 82 -1.78 -14.92 -23.05
N THR A 83 -1.13 -15.91 -23.66
CA THR A 83 -1.43 -16.44 -24.99
C THR A 83 -2.82 -17.04 -25.17
N LYS A 84 -3.53 -17.34 -24.08
CA LYS A 84 -4.91 -17.89 -24.08
C LYS A 84 -5.96 -16.90 -23.53
N GLY A 85 -5.64 -15.61 -23.48
CA GLY A 85 -6.53 -14.58 -22.92
C GLY A 85 -6.44 -14.40 -21.39
N ASN A 86 -5.74 -15.28 -20.69
CA ASN A 86 -5.52 -15.15 -19.24
C ASN A 86 -4.73 -13.89 -18.90
N GLN A 87 -5.17 -13.13 -17.90
CA GLN A 87 -4.46 -11.96 -17.40
C GLN A 87 -3.62 -12.34 -16.18
N TYR A 88 -2.37 -11.88 -16.16
CA TYR A 88 -1.46 -12.08 -15.04
C TYR A 88 -1.02 -10.73 -14.49
N THR A 89 -0.99 -10.62 -13.17
CA THR A 89 -0.54 -9.43 -12.46
C THR A 89 0.95 -9.59 -12.15
N ILE A 90 1.73 -8.59 -12.51
CA ILE A 90 3.14 -8.48 -12.17
C ILE A 90 3.26 -7.34 -11.17
N THR A 91 3.90 -7.58 -10.04
CA THR A 91 4.15 -6.55 -9.03
C THR A 91 5.66 -6.43 -8.82
N ARG A 92 6.16 -5.21 -8.92
CA ARG A 92 7.51 -4.84 -8.49
C ARG A 92 7.40 -4.07 -7.18
N GLN A 93 8.15 -4.46 -6.15
CA GLN A 93 8.31 -3.67 -4.92
C GLN A 93 9.80 -3.47 -4.70
N GLY A 94 10.32 -2.29 -5.04
CA GLY A 94 11.76 -2.01 -5.02
C GLY A 94 12.53 -2.91 -5.99
N THR A 95 13.34 -3.84 -5.46
CA THR A 95 14.11 -4.83 -6.22
C THR A 95 13.39 -6.17 -6.40
N GLN A 96 12.33 -6.42 -5.63
CA GLN A 96 11.59 -7.67 -5.68
C GLN A 96 10.54 -7.66 -6.78
N TRP A 97 10.41 -8.79 -7.47
CA TRP A 97 9.44 -9.02 -8.55
C TRP A 97 8.57 -10.23 -8.23
N SER A 98 7.27 -10.11 -8.47
CA SER A 98 6.31 -11.21 -8.38
C SER A 98 5.40 -11.24 -9.60
N CYS A 99 4.96 -12.43 -10.00
CA CYS A 99 4.00 -12.60 -11.08
C CYS A 99 3.03 -13.72 -10.75
N THR A 100 1.74 -13.54 -11.03
CA THR A 100 0.70 -14.55 -10.79
C THR A 100 0.66 -15.68 -11.83
N CYS A 101 1.56 -15.66 -12.82
CA CYS A 101 1.59 -16.71 -13.83
C CYS A 101 2.18 -18.03 -13.29
N VAL A 102 1.68 -19.14 -13.82
CA VAL A 102 2.09 -20.50 -13.45
C VAL A 102 3.62 -20.69 -13.55
N GLY A 103 4.24 -20.15 -14.59
CA GLY A 103 5.70 -20.25 -14.79
C GLY A 103 6.51 -19.64 -13.65
N PHE A 104 6.04 -18.52 -13.07
CA PHE A 104 6.69 -17.90 -11.91
C PHE A 104 6.52 -18.75 -10.65
N GLY A 105 5.37 -19.43 -10.49
CA GLY A 105 5.14 -20.37 -9.39
C GLY A 105 6.23 -21.45 -9.31
N PHE A 106 6.58 -22.04 -10.46
CA PHE A 106 7.55 -23.14 -10.55
C PHE A 106 9.02 -22.69 -10.52
N ARG A 107 9.38 -21.63 -11.26
CA ARG A 107 10.80 -21.27 -11.48
C ARG A 107 11.23 -20.00 -10.75
N LYS A 108 10.29 -19.26 -10.16
CA LYS A 108 10.50 -17.89 -9.63
C LYS A 108 11.04 -16.91 -10.69
N ASP A 109 10.92 -17.26 -11.96
CA ASP A 109 11.22 -16.40 -13.11
C ASP A 109 10.22 -16.68 -14.24
N CYS A 110 9.89 -15.66 -15.02
CA CYS A 110 8.97 -15.80 -16.15
C CYS A 110 9.20 -14.76 -17.24
N LYS A 111 8.75 -15.09 -18.45
CA LYS A 111 8.80 -14.19 -19.62
C LYS A 111 8.09 -12.84 -19.35
N HIS A 112 7.05 -12.84 -18.52
CA HIS A 112 6.30 -11.64 -18.19
C HIS A 112 7.12 -10.66 -17.34
N ILE A 113 7.84 -11.13 -16.32
CA ILE A 113 8.74 -10.30 -15.52
C ILE A 113 9.87 -9.76 -16.39
N ASN A 114 10.46 -10.59 -17.24
CA ASN A 114 11.53 -10.15 -18.14
C ASN A 114 11.05 -9.10 -19.16
N ALA A 115 9.82 -9.21 -19.64
CA ALA A 115 9.20 -8.16 -20.45
C ALA A 115 8.97 -6.88 -19.65
N ALA A 116 8.44 -6.97 -18.43
CA ALA A 116 8.20 -5.82 -17.57
C ALA A 116 9.48 -5.10 -17.13
N LYS A 117 10.58 -5.83 -16.89
CA LYS A 117 11.92 -5.25 -16.65
C LYS A 117 12.35 -4.38 -17.83
N LYS A 118 12.27 -4.92 -19.06
CA LYS A 118 12.61 -4.17 -20.29
C LYS A 118 11.75 -2.93 -20.50
N LEU A 119 10.48 -2.96 -20.08
CA LEU A 119 9.60 -1.79 -20.17
C LEU A 119 10.01 -0.70 -19.16
N LEU A 120 10.40 -1.09 -17.95
CA LEU A 120 10.89 -0.16 -16.93
C LEU A 120 12.24 0.45 -17.28
N ASP A 121 13.16 -0.35 -17.85
CA ASP A 121 14.51 0.12 -18.20
C ASP A 121 14.50 1.05 -19.43
N LYS A 122 13.38 1.12 -20.18
CA LYS A 122 13.19 1.99 -21.34
C LYS A 122 12.47 3.30 -21.04
N SER A 123 12.10 3.57 -19.79
CA SER A 123 11.54 4.88 -19.43
C SER A 123 12.69 5.88 -19.30
N PRO A 124 12.70 6.99 -20.08
CA PRO A 124 13.75 8.01 -20.01
C PRO A 124 13.79 8.72 -18.66
#